data_AF-A0A4Z0H278-F1
#
_entry.id   AF-A0A4Z0H278-F1
#
_cell.length_a   1.000
_cell.length_b   1.000
_cell.length_c   1.000
_cell.angle_alpha   90.00
_cell.angle_beta   90.00
_cell.angle_gamma   90.00
#
_symmetry.space_group_name_H-M   'P 1'
#
loop_
_entity.id
_entity.type
_entity.pdbx_description
1 polymer ?
#
loop_
_entity_poly.entity_id
_entity_poly.type
_entity_poly.pdbx_seq_one_letter_code
_entity_poly.pdbx_strand_id
1 'polypeptide(L)'
;MNNTISFFKTLDEDMLLDIGYQETPLSLSFTRDGMERFFDTSNLGEGHIKEVLLQEDSYSFDFSKDCLKYSKYITIQNHQRLFGMNGLVSEDGEVGLAVKYYSKESQQQYTKPVRKFTSDSGPIVDQLVEIEIPPSFFRKNLTIEVLLFAVSPIVKELPGSRGTIFGSLDSVRCVIEGEGGSFPILYHDDPGKPLWWVECNWEDAAIDPFHEDYVSLNINRKHPDAKDLKLNKMPEVSPMMKQVISSALFTISLKVLHEYNSEQLKIEDFDEGSIASAISYFTENVEGSVSSPELLSKGILKSVTERFEG
;
A
#
# COMPACT_ATOMS: atom_id res chain seq x y z
N MET A 1 2.26 -7.93 10.94
CA MET A 1 1.01 -8.06 11.74
C MET A 1 1.13 -7.22 13.00
N ASN A 2 0.24 -6.24 13.21
CA ASN A 2 0.23 -5.43 14.43
C ASN A 2 -0.66 -6.13 15.47
N ASN A 3 -0.06 -6.86 16.42
CA ASN A 3 -0.81 -7.58 17.45
C ASN A 3 -1.40 -6.60 18.47
N THR A 4 -2.54 -6.02 18.12
CA THR A 4 -3.34 -5.18 19.00
C THR A 4 -4.42 -6.05 19.62
N ILE A 5 -4.39 -6.25 20.94
CA ILE A 5 -5.44 -6.97 21.65
C ILE A 5 -6.65 -6.03 21.74
N SER A 6 -7.70 -6.31 20.98
CA SER A 6 -8.99 -5.64 21.17
C SER A 6 -9.67 -6.19 22.41
N PHE A 7 -10.11 -5.29 23.30
CA PHE A 7 -10.88 -5.65 24.49
C PHE A 7 -12.37 -5.90 24.18
N PHE A 8 -12.79 -5.71 22.93
CA PHE A 8 -14.15 -5.87 22.45
C PHE A 8 -14.21 -6.69 21.18
N LYS A 9 -15.36 -7.29 20.90
CA LYS A 9 -15.56 -8.09 19.70
C LYS A 9 -15.44 -7.22 18.45
N THR A 10 -14.57 -7.62 17.55
CA THR A 10 -14.34 -6.98 16.25
C THR A 10 -14.88 -7.89 15.16
N LEU A 11 -15.08 -7.30 13.98
CA LEU A 11 -15.41 -8.03 12.77
C LEU A 11 -14.21 -8.89 12.38
N ASP A 12 -14.40 -10.20 12.33
CA ASP A 12 -13.44 -11.19 11.84
C ASP A 12 -13.92 -11.82 10.52
N GLU A 13 -13.08 -12.67 9.93
CA GLU A 13 -13.36 -13.32 8.63
C GLU A 13 -14.60 -14.23 8.71
N ASP A 14 -14.80 -14.94 9.82
CA ASP A 14 -15.97 -15.79 10.05
C ASP A 14 -17.27 -14.95 10.07
N MET A 15 -17.26 -13.81 10.77
CA MET A 15 -18.40 -12.88 10.78
C MET A 15 -18.67 -12.27 9.41
N LEU A 16 -17.62 -11.98 8.61
CA LEU A 16 -17.79 -11.47 7.24
C LEU A 16 -18.49 -12.49 6.33
N LEU A 17 -18.13 -13.75 6.46
CA LEU A 17 -18.80 -14.85 5.77
C LEU A 17 -20.25 -15.01 6.24
N ASP A 18 -20.48 -14.97 7.55
CA ASP A 18 -21.81 -15.14 8.16
C ASP A 18 -22.81 -14.04 7.73
N ILE A 19 -22.35 -12.79 7.63
CA ILE A 19 -23.21 -11.69 7.17
C ILE A 19 -23.47 -11.72 5.66
N GLY A 20 -22.78 -12.60 4.92
CA GLY A 20 -22.90 -12.72 3.47
C GLY A 20 -22.53 -11.43 2.76
N TYR A 21 -21.39 -10.84 3.13
CA TYR A 21 -20.88 -9.62 2.48
C TYR A 21 -20.52 -9.90 1.01
N GLN A 22 -20.99 -9.03 0.12
CA GLN A 22 -20.71 -9.07 -1.32
C GLN A 22 -20.48 -7.66 -1.84
N GLU A 23 -19.71 -7.54 -2.91
CA GLU A 23 -19.39 -6.26 -3.53
C GLU A 23 -19.29 -6.38 -5.05
N THR A 24 -19.59 -5.28 -5.74
CA THR A 24 -19.28 -5.15 -7.17
C THR A 24 -17.80 -4.83 -7.37
N PRO A 25 -17.25 -5.07 -8.57
CA PRO A 25 -15.94 -4.54 -8.94
C PRO A 25 -15.82 -3.06 -8.61
N LEU A 26 -14.65 -2.67 -8.09
CA LEU A 26 -14.33 -1.30 -7.74
C LEU A 26 -14.32 -0.43 -9.00
N SER A 27 -14.98 0.73 -8.96
CA SER A 27 -14.79 1.79 -9.96
C SER A 27 -13.91 2.88 -9.37
N LEU A 28 -12.78 3.15 -10.03
CA LEU A 28 -11.85 4.22 -9.66
C LEU A 28 -11.60 5.10 -10.88
N SER A 29 -11.79 6.41 -10.71
CA SER A 29 -11.58 7.39 -11.79
C SER A 29 -10.97 8.67 -11.26
N PHE A 30 -10.46 9.50 -12.15
CA PHE A 30 -10.12 10.88 -11.82
C PHE A 30 -10.58 11.85 -12.89
N THR A 31 -10.78 13.09 -12.49
CA THR A 31 -11.13 14.19 -13.40
C THR A 31 -9.97 15.18 -13.51
N ARG A 32 -9.52 15.45 -14.74
CA ARG A 32 -8.53 16.48 -15.09
C ARG A 32 -9.07 17.30 -16.25
N ASP A 33 -9.09 18.62 -16.12
CA ASP A 33 -9.57 19.55 -17.15
C ASP A 33 -10.99 19.23 -17.68
N GLY A 34 -11.87 18.74 -16.79
CA GLY A 34 -13.25 18.36 -17.12
C GLY A 34 -13.41 17.03 -17.85
N MET A 35 -12.33 16.31 -18.12
CA MET A 35 -12.37 14.94 -18.64
C MET A 35 -12.19 13.93 -17.52
N GLU A 36 -13.06 12.92 -17.50
CA GLU A 36 -12.96 11.79 -16.58
C GLU A 36 -12.21 10.62 -17.22
N ARG A 37 -11.31 10.01 -16.45
CA ARG A 37 -10.47 8.87 -16.85
C ARG A 37 -10.58 7.78 -15.79
N PHE A 38 -10.70 6.53 -16.21
CA PHE A 38 -10.96 5.38 -15.34
C PHE A 38 -9.73 4.47 -15.28
N PHE A 39 -9.28 4.12 -14.08
CA PHE A 39 -8.22 3.13 -13.89
C PHE A 39 -8.75 1.73 -14.18
N ASP A 40 -7.90 0.85 -14.68
CA ASP A 40 -8.22 -0.57 -14.79
C ASP A 40 -8.18 -1.24 -13.41
N THR A 41 -9.33 -1.71 -12.95
CA THR A 41 -9.50 -2.41 -11.67
C THR A 41 -9.87 -3.89 -11.87
N SER A 42 -9.74 -4.40 -13.09
CA SER A 42 -10.18 -5.76 -13.44
C SER A 42 -9.32 -6.86 -12.81
N ASN A 43 -8.05 -6.58 -12.50
CA ASN A 43 -7.07 -7.54 -11.97
C ASN A 43 -6.76 -7.36 -10.48
N LEU A 44 -7.68 -6.78 -9.69
CA LEU A 44 -7.48 -6.70 -8.25
C LEU A 44 -7.61 -8.09 -7.63
N GLY A 45 -6.56 -8.54 -6.95
CA GLY A 45 -6.51 -9.86 -6.30
C GLY A 45 -7.69 -10.12 -5.35
N GLU A 46 -7.95 -11.40 -5.09
CA GLU A 46 -8.96 -11.83 -4.12
C GLU A 46 -8.41 -11.62 -2.69
N GLY A 47 -9.11 -10.86 -1.85
CA GLY A 47 -8.70 -10.58 -0.48
C GLY A 47 -9.32 -9.33 0.14
N HIS A 48 -9.09 -9.12 1.45
CA HIS A 48 -9.61 -7.96 2.20
C HIS A 48 -8.85 -6.65 1.94
N ILE A 49 -7.62 -6.73 1.42
CA ILE A 49 -6.81 -5.56 1.06
C ILE A 49 -6.44 -5.69 -0.42
N LYS A 50 -6.86 -4.72 -1.22
CA LYS A 50 -6.57 -4.63 -2.65
C LYS A 50 -5.64 -3.47 -2.91
N GLU A 51 -4.66 -3.61 -3.79
CA GLU A 51 -3.79 -2.51 -4.19
C GLU A 51 -4.07 -2.09 -5.63
N VAL A 52 -4.21 -0.78 -5.88
CA VAL A 52 -4.46 -0.21 -7.20
C VAL A 52 -3.38 0.82 -7.50
N LEU A 53 -2.68 0.66 -8.62
CA LEU A 53 -1.78 1.68 -9.13
C LEU A 53 -2.57 2.79 -9.84
N LEU A 54 -2.40 4.03 -9.43
CA LEU A 54 -3.05 5.21 -10.03
C LEU A 54 -2.28 5.71 -11.26
N GLN A 55 -1.96 4.79 -12.17
CA GLN A 55 -1.25 5.08 -13.41
C GLN A 55 -1.64 4.09 -14.51
N GLU A 56 -1.75 4.63 -15.72
CA GLU A 56 -1.96 3.89 -16.96
C GLU A 56 -0.97 4.41 -18.03
N ASP A 57 -0.75 3.64 -19.09
CA ASP A 57 0.21 3.98 -20.17
C ASP A 57 0.03 5.40 -20.75
N SER A 58 -1.19 5.93 -20.70
CA SER A 58 -1.55 7.22 -21.30
C SER A 58 -1.74 8.36 -20.29
N TYR A 59 -1.71 8.08 -18.98
CA TYR A 59 -1.91 9.09 -17.96
C TYR A 59 -1.49 8.61 -16.55
N SER A 60 -0.98 9.55 -15.75
CA SER A 60 -0.73 9.37 -14.32
C SER A 60 -1.59 10.32 -13.49
N PHE A 61 -2.02 9.83 -12.34
CA PHE A 61 -2.75 10.63 -11.35
C PHE A 61 -1.80 11.55 -10.58
N ASP A 62 -2.24 12.79 -10.33
CA ASP A 62 -1.51 13.78 -9.55
C ASP A 62 -2.45 14.39 -8.51
N PHE A 63 -2.24 14.06 -7.23
CA PHE A 63 -3.04 14.63 -6.14
C PHE A 63 -3.09 16.15 -6.17
N SER A 64 -2.07 16.86 -6.69
CA SER A 64 -2.10 18.33 -6.71
C SER A 64 -3.10 18.92 -7.71
N LYS A 65 -3.51 18.14 -8.72
CA LYS A 65 -4.31 18.62 -9.86
C LYS A 65 -5.62 17.87 -10.05
N ASP A 66 -5.65 16.61 -9.65
CA ASP A 66 -6.73 15.69 -10.01
C ASP A 66 -7.70 15.46 -8.86
N CYS A 67 -8.98 15.35 -9.22
CA CYS A 67 -10.02 14.91 -8.30
C CYS A 67 -10.19 13.40 -8.44
N LEU A 68 -9.91 12.62 -7.39
CA LEU A 68 -10.09 11.16 -7.39
C LEU A 68 -11.52 10.81 -6.99
N LYS A 69 -12.15 9.88 -7.72
CA LYS A 69 -13.46 9.34 -7.40
C LYS A 69 -13.37 7.84 -7.21
N TYR A 70 -14.00 7.38 -6.15
CA TYR A 70 -14.11 5.97 -5.79
C TYR A 70 -15.59 5.64 -5.67
N SER A 71 -16.02 4.54 -6.28
CA SER A 71 -17.36 4.01 -6.10
C SER A 71 -17.44 2.49 -6.20
N LYS A 72 -18.36 1.91 -5.43
CA LYS A 72 -18.74 0.49 -5.51
C LYS A 72 -20.12 0.28 -4.90
N TYR A 73 -20.76 -0.82 -5.23
CA TYR A 73 -21.95 -1.30 -4.56
C TYR A 73 -21.58 -2.43 -3.60
N ILE A 74 -22.22 -2.44 -2.43
CA ILE A 74 -22.08 -3.51 -1.44
C ILE A 74 -23.43 -4.09 -1.05
N THR A 75 -23.42 -5.36 -0.67
CA THR A 75 -24.58 -6.10 -0.18
C THR A 75 -24.19 -6.82 1.11
N ILE A 76 -25.05 -6.75 2.12
CA ILE A 76 -24.96 -7.49 3.39
C ILE A 76 -26.29 -8.21 3.59
N GLN A 77 -26.31 -9.50 3.31
CA GLN A 77 -27.51 -10.34 3.31
C GLN A 77 -28.06 -10.55 4.73
N ASN A 78 -27.20 -10.98 5.66
CA ASN A 78 -27.57 -11.44 7.00
C ASN A 78 -27.09 -10.47 8.09
N HIS A 79 -27.31 -9.16 7.92
CA HIS A 79 -26.84 -8.13 8.85
C HIS A 79 -27.33 -8.33 10.30
N GLN A 80 -28.41 -9.08 10.52
CA GLN A 80 -28.92 -9.41 11.86
C GLN A 80 -27.89 -10.19 12.71
N ARG A 81 -26.94 -10.90 12.08
CA ARG A 81 -25.84 -11.61 12.78
C ARG A 81 -24.90 -10.67 13.53
N LEU A 82 -24.91 -9.38 13.21
CA LEU A 82 -24.12 -8.36 13.89
C LEU A 82 -24.72 -7.93 15.25
N PHE A 83 -25.90 -8.42 15.60
CA PHE A 83 -26.65 -8.02 16.80
C PHE A 83 -26.78 -9.19 17.79
N GLY A 84 -27.04 -8.84 19.06
CA GLY A 84 -27.33 -9.80 20.13
C GLY A 84 -26.09 -10.36 20.81
N MET A 85 -26.26 -11.44 21.58
CA MET A 85 -25.24 -11.99 22.49
C MET A 85 -23.92 -12.39 21.81
N ASN A 86 -24.00 -12.78 20.53
CA ASN A 86 -22.84 -13.16 19.72
C ASN A 86 -22.50 -12.10 18.66
N GLY A 87 -23.18 -10.95 18.66
CA GLY A 87 -22.99 -9.87 17.71
C GLY A 87 -21.90 -8.88 18.11
N LEU A 88 -21.75 -7.82 17.31
CA LEU A 88 -20.89 -6.67 17.57
C LEU A 88 -21.56 -5.63 18.48
N VAL A 89 -22.90 -5.58 18.45
CA VAL A 89 -23.75 -4.70 19.26
C VAL A 89 -24.86 -5.51 19.91
N SER A 90 -25.52 -4.96 20.93
CA SER A 90 -26.73 -5.60 21.46
C SER A 90 -27.87 -5.65 20.45
N GLU A 91 -28.90 -6.43 20.76
CA GLU A 91 -30.12 -6.55 19.96
C GLU A 91 -30.74 -5.20 19.59
N ASP A 92 -30.89 -4.29 20.56
CA ASP A 92 -31.48 -2.95 20.34
C ASP A 92 -30.45 -1.92 19.81
N GLY A 93 -29.22 -2.35 19.52
CA GLY A 93 -28.11 -1.49 19.13
C GLY A 93 -28.27 -0.88 17.74
N GLU A 94 -27.40 0.08 17.41
CA GLU A 94 -27.34 0.67 16.07
C GLU A 94 -25.91 0.60 15.51
N VAL A 95 -25.77 0.00 14.33
CA VAL A 95 -24.51 -0.11 13.58
C VAL A 95 -24.52 0.90 12.45
N GLY A 96 -23.37 1.53 12.23
CA GLY A 96 -23.12 2.44 11.13
C GLY A 96 -22.19 1.80 10.11
N LEU A 97 -22.50 2.01 8.84
CA LEU A 97 -21.62 1.77 7.69
C LEU A 97 -20.97 3.11 7.32
N ALA A 98 -19.65 3.12 7.16
CA ALA A 98 -18.93 4.30 6.69
C ALA A 98 -17.83 3.93 5.71
N VAL A 99 -17.38 4.92 4.95
CA VAL A 99 -16.14 4.86 4.20
C VAL A 99 -15.13 5.79 4.87
N LYS A 100 -14.01 5.22 5.29
CA LYS A 100 -12.88 5.94 5.86
C LYS A 100 -11.77 5.98 4.83
N TYR A 101 -11.16 7.14 4.65
CA TYR A 101 -10.05 7.28 3.73
C TYR A 101 -8.98 8.17 4.33
N TYR A 102 -7.73 7.73 4.21
CA TYR A 102 -6.61 8.34 4.91
C TYR A 102 -5.28 8.14 4.18
N SER A 103 -4.34 9.04 4.48
CA SER A 103 -2.95 8.93 4.07
C SER A 103 -2.08 9.13 5.29
N LYS A 104 -1.22 8.15 5.59
CA LYS A 104 -0.30 8.24 6.73
C LYS A 104 0.70 9.38 6.52
N GLU A 105 1.15 9.53 5.29
CA GLU A 105 2.13 10.52 4.82
C GLU A 105 1.58 11.94 4.86
N SER A 106 0.28 12.08 4.65
CA SER A 106 -0.41 13.37 4.80
C SER A 106 -0.83 13.65 6.24
N GLN A 107 -0.79 12.66 7.13
CA GLN A 107 -1.37 12.71 8.48
C GLN A 107 -2.83 13.15 8.50
N GLN A 108 -3.57 12.82 7.44
CA GLN A 108 -4.98 13.16 7.28
C GLN A 108 -5.82 11.91 7.20
N GLN A 109 -6.99 11.96 7.83
CA GLN A 109 -8.00 10.93 7.75
C GLN A 109 -9.38 11.57 7.76
N TYR A 110 -10.29 10.96 7.01
CA TYR A 110 -11.68 11.37 6.96
C TYR A 110 -12.57 10.14 7.00
N THR A 111 -13.80 10.32 7.47
CA THR A 111 -14.80 9.26 7.52
C THR A 111 -16.13 9.85 7.09
N LYS A 112 -16.71 9.27 6.04
CA LYS A 112 -18.03 9.62 5.52
C LYS A 112 -19.01 8.52 5.90
N PRO A 113 -19.98 8.77 6.81
CA PRO A 113 -21.06 7.83 7.08
C PRO A 113 -21.88 7.59 5.80
N VAL A 114 -22.17 6.33 5.52
CA VAL A 114 -22.97 5.90 4.36
C VAL A 114 -24.39 5.58 4.79
N ARG A 115 -24.53 4.73 5.82
CA ARG A 115 -25.84 4.25 6.29
C ARG A 115 -25.77 3.88 7.77
N LYS A 116 -26.93 3.84 8.42
CA LYS A 116 -27.12 3.24 9.74
C LYS A 116 -28.22 2.19 9.67
N PHE A 117 -28.13 1.17 10.51
CA PHE A 117 -29.09 0.08 10.54
C PHE A 117 -29.13 -0.59 11.93
N THR A 118 -30.23 -1.28 12.17
CA THR A 118 -30.57 -2.07 13.36
C THR A 118 -30.84 -3.51 12.94
N SER A 119 -31.08 -4.42 13.90
CA SER A 119 -31.47 -5.81 13.63
C SER A 119 -32.78 -5.91 12.82
N ASP A 120 -33.72 -4.99 13.05
CA ASP A 120 -35.02 -4.94 12.35
C ASP A 120 -34.96 -4.27 10.96
N SER A 121 -33.77 -3.83 10.53
CA SER A 121 -33.63 -3.21 9.22
C SER A 121 -33.88 -4.23 8.09
N GLY A 122 -34.34 -3.74 6.94
CA GLY A 122 -34.36 -4.56 5.73
C GLY A 122 -32.92 -4.93 5.29
N PRO A 123 -32.75 -5.99 4.48
CA PRO A 123 -31.43 -6.36 3.98
C PRO A 123 -30.74 -5.18 3.29
N ILE A 124 -29.43 -5.13 3.40
CA ILE A 124 -28.62 -4.10 2.75
C ILE A 124 -28.26 -4.67 1.39
N VAL A 125 -28.91 -4.19 0.34
CA VAL A 125 -28.71 -4.68 -1.03
C VAL A 125 -28.31 -3.50 -1.91
N ASP A 126 -27.28 -3.69 -2.72
CA ASP A 126 -26.75 -2.71 -3.68
C ASP A 126 -26.60 -1.31 -3.08
N GLN A 127 -26.03 -1.24 -1.88
CA GLN A 127 -25.73 0.02 -1.22
C GLN A 127 -24.54 0.68 -1.91
N LEU A 128 -24.76 1.82 -2.56
CA LEU A 128 -23.69 2.63 -3.13
C LEU A 128 -22.80 3.20 -2.02
N VAL A 129 -21.50 2.98 -2.15
CA VAL A 129 -20.43 3.62 -1.39
C VAL A 129 -19.64 4.47 -2.37
N GLU A 130 -19.63 5.79 -2.16
CA GLU A 130 -18.92 6.72 -3.03
C GLU A 130 -18.21 7.82 -2.26
N ILE A 131 -17.02 8.20 -2.72
CA ILE A 131 -16.28 9.37 -2.27
C ILE A 131 -15.67 10.10 -3.45
N GLU A 132 -15.56 11.42 -3.27
CA GLU A 132 -14.82 12.31 -4.16
C GLU A 132 -13.77 13.03 -3.32
N ILE A 133 -12.51 12.93 -3.75
CA ILE A 133 -11.35 13.47 -3.07
C ILE A 133 -10.80 14.59 -3.95
N PRO A 134 -10.95 15.86 -3.55
CA PRO A 134 -10.52 16.98 -4.37
C PRO A 134 -8.99 17.05 -4.49
N PRO A 135 -8.48 17.84 -5.45
CA PRO A 135 -7.05 18.10 -5.54
C PRO A 135 -6.48 18.68 -4.24
N SER A 136 -5.21 18.38 -3.99
CA SER A 136 -4.38 18.79 -2.86
C SER A 136 -4.85 18.32 -1.47
N PHE A 137 -5.82 17.39 -1.41
CA PHE A 137 -6.29 16.85 -0.14
C PHE A 137 -5.29 15.88 0.49
N PHE A 138 -4.67 15.01 -0.32
CA PHE A 138 -3.65 14.05 0.13
C PHE A 138 -2.36 14.18 -0.66
N ARG A 139 -1.34 13.46 -0.21
CA ARG A 139 -0.04 13.24 -0.85
C ARG A 139 0.28 11.75 -0.78
N LYS A 140 0.95 11.23 -1.81
CA LYS A 140 1.43 9.83 -1.88
C LYS A 140 0.28 8.81 -1.80
N ASN A 141 0.35 7.83 -0.91
CA ASN A 141 -0.62 6.73 -0.88
C ASN A 141 -1.89 7.13 -0.17
N LEU A 142 -2.98 6.51 -0.60
CA LEU A 142 -4.30 6.66 -0.02
C LEU A 142 -4.83 5.28 0.29
N THR A 143 -5.29 5.07 1.52
CA THR A 143 -6.06 3.88 1.89
C THR A 143 -7.53 4.28 2.01
N ILE A 144 -8.43 3.49 1.42
CA ILE A 144 -9.88 3.62 1.46
C ILE A 144 -10.46 2.35 2.08
N GLU A 145 -11.08 2.45 3.24
CA GLU A 145 -11.69 1.35 3.98
C GLU A 145 -13.21 1.52 4.03
N VAL A 146 -13.96 0.49 3.68
CA VAL A 146 -15.39 0.40 4.01
C VAL A 146 -15.49 -0.28 5.36
N LEU A 147 -16.08 0.36 6.36
CA LEU A 147 -16.05 -0.12 7.74
C LEU A 147 -17.40 -0.06 8.45
N LEU A 148 -17.50 -0.85 9.52
CA LEU A 148 -18.60 -0.82 10.47
C LEU A 148 -18.19 -0.13 11.77
N PHE A 149 -19.09 0.68 12.33
CA PHE A 149 -18.86 1.40 13.59
C PHE A 149 -20.10 1.45 14.48
N ALA A 150 -19.90 1.64 15.79
CA ALA A 150 -20.97 1.76 16.77
C ALA A 150 -21.64 3.15 16.69
N VAL A 151 -22.92 3.23 16.36
CA VAL A 151 -23.68 4.50 16.43
C VAL A 151 -24.26 4.69 17.82
N SER A 152 -24.88 3.64 18.36
CA SER A 152 -25.38 3.59 19.73
C SER A 152 -24.99 2.24 20.33
N PRO A 153 -23.96 2.18 21.20
CA PRO A 153 -23.64 0.96 21.92
C PRO A 153 -24.69 0.80 23.03
N ILE A 154 -25.70 -0.01 22.75
CA ILE A 154 -26.51 -0.61 23.80
C ILE A 154 -25.75 -1.95 24.01
N VAL A 155 -25.10 -2.28 25.13
CA VAL A 155 -25.42 -2.33 26.57
C VAL A 155 -24.14 -2.06 27.40
N LYS A 156 -24.30 -1.70 28.69
CA LYS A 156 -23.29 -1.47 29.76
C LYS A 156 -22.10 -2.46 29.89
N GLU A 157 -22.15 -3.64 29.26
CA GLU A 157 -21.21 -4.75 29.49
C GLU A 157 -20.30 -5.05 28.29
N LEU A 158 -20.55 -4.43 27.13
CA LEU A 158 -19.67 -4.50 25.96
C LEU A 158 -18.76 -3.26 25.96
N PRO A 159 -17.43 -3.40 26.05
CA PRO A 159 -16.54 -2.26 25.88
C PRO A 159 -16.69 -1.68 24.47
N GLY A 160 -17.05 -0.41 24.38
CA GLY A 160 -17.24 0.28 23.09
C GLY A 160 -18.09 1.52 23.29
N SER A 161 -17.53 2.69 22.99
CA SER A 161 -18.28 3.94 22.99
C SER A 161 -18.87 4.20 21.59
N ARG A 162 -19.84 5.12 21.50
CA ARG A 162 -20.26 5.66 20.21
C ARG A 162 -19.01 6.08 19.40
N GLY A 163 -18.94 5.63 18.15
CA GLY A 163 -17.79 5.85 17.26
C GLY A 163 -16.74 4.74 17.26
N THR A 164 -16.85 3.71 18.11
CA THR A 164 -15.97 2.54 18.06
C THR A 164 -16.05 1.86 16.69
N ILE A 165 -14.90 1.66 16.04
CA ILE A 165 -14.79 0.92 14.78
C ILE A 165 -14.76 -0.57 15.12
N PHE A 166 -15.65 -1.34 14.52
CA PHE A 166 -15.68 -2.80 14.69
C PHE A 166 -14.74 -3.52 13.75
N GLY A 167 -14.47 -2.95 12.58
CA GLY A 167 -13.59 -3.51 11.57
C GLY A 167 -13.98 -3.07 10.16
N SER A 168 -13.16 -3.45 9.19
CA SER A 168 -13.34 -3.14 7.78
C SER A 168 -13.99 -4.32 7.05
N LEU A 169 -14.96 -4.05 6.17
CA LEU A 169 -15.54 -5.00 5.23
C LEU A 169 -14.59 -5.25 4.05
N ASP A 170 -13.94 -4.17 3.59
CA ASP A 170 -13.00 -4.15 2.48
C ASP A 170 -12.05 -2.95 2.65
N SER A 171 -10.85 -3.06 2.09
CA SER A 171 -9.83 -2.03 2.05
C SER A 171 -9.16 -1.99 0.69
N VAL A 172 -8.99 -0.79 0.15
CA VAL A 172 -8.26 -0.53 -1.09
C VAL A 172 -7.13 0.45 -0.80
N ARG A 173 -5.91 0.10 -1.18
CA ARG A 173 -4.76 0.99 -1.17
C ARG A 173 -4.52 1.51 -2.59
N CYS A 174 -4.74 2.80 -2.79
CA CYS A 174 -4.39 3.49 -4.00
C CYS A 174 -2.94 4.00 -3.89
N VAL A 175 -2.10 3.53 -4.80
CA VAL A 175 -0.67 3.82 -4.87
C VAL A 175 -0.43 4.73 -6.07
N ILE A 176 0.22 5.87 -5.89
CA ILE A 176 0.76 6.62 -7.03
C ILE A 176 2.12 6.01 -7.38
N GLU A 177 2.43 5.91 -8.66
CA GLU A 177 3.69 5.39 -9.16
C GLU A 177 4.89 5.89 -8.33
N GLY A 178 5.66 4.91 -7.82
CA GLY A 178 6.68 5.09 -6.79
C GLY A 178 6.78 3.94 -5.77
N GLU A 179 5.78 3.06 -5.65
CA GLU A 179 5.78 1.92 -4.70
C GLU A 179 5.56 0.54 -5.34
N GLY A 180 6.00 0.34 -6.58
CA GLY A 180 6.63 -0.95 -6.88
C GLY A 180 7.96 -0.98 -6.12
N GLY A 181 7.91 -1.32 -4.82
CA GLY A 181 9.05 -1.29 -3.89
C GLY A 181 9.88 -0.01 -4.00
N SER A 182 9.44 1.09 -3.38
CA SER A 182 10.27 2.31 -3.33
C SER A 182 11.65 1.93 -2.79
N PHE A 183 12.71 2.16 -3.57
CA PHE A 183 14.06 1.84 -3.12
C PHE A 183 14.33 2.59 -1.81
N PRO A 184 14.54 1.89 -0.68
CA PRO A 184 14.55 2.51 0.64
C PRO A 184 15.78 3.40 0.79
N ILE A 185 15.59 4.73 0.70
CA ILE A 185 16.66 5.72 0.79
C ILE A 185 16.49 6.54 2.07
N LEU A 186 17.48 6.48 2.95
CA LEU A 186 17.55 7.25 4.18
C LEU A 186 18.53 8.41 4.04
N TYR A 187 18.20 9.57 4.61
CA TYR A 187 19.05 10.75 4.59
C TYR A 187 19.64 11.04 5.95
N HIS A 188 20.96 11.16 6.00
CA HIS A 188 21.72 11.43 7.21
C HIS A 188 22.46 12.76 7.11
N ASP A 189 22.73 13.37 8.26
CA ASP A 189 23.53 14.59 8.38
C ASP A 189 24.76 14.30 9.26
N ASP A 190 25.65 13.44 8.75
CA ASP A 190 26.81 12.94 9.50
C ASP A 190 28.13 13.46 8.92
N PRO A 191 28.66 14.61 9.40
CA PRO A 191 29.96 15.10 8.98
C PRO A 191 31.05 14.06 9.21
N GLY A 192 31.76 13.67 8.14
CA GLY A 192 32.86 12.70 8.20
C GLY A 192 32.51 11.26 7.80
N LYS A 193 31.23 10.95 7.53
CA LYS A 193 30.84 9.68 6.88
C LYS A 193 30.93 9.78 5.35
N PRO A 194 31.03 8.64 4.64
CA PRO A 194 30.98 8.59 3.18
C PRO A 194 29.74 9.29 2.61
N LEU A 195 29.79 9.64 1.32
CA LEU A 195 28.64 10.21 0.61
C LEU A 195 27.40 9.33 0.71
N TRP A 196 27.58 8.01 0.61
CA TRP A 196 26.52 7.03 0.74
C TRP A 196 27.06 5.68 1.22
N TRP A 197 26.18 4.84 1.78
CA TRP A 197 26.45 3.43 2.11
C TRP A 197 25.15 2.61 2.06
N VAL A 198 25.26 1.29 2.10
CA VAL A 198 24.11 0.38 2.19
C VAL A 198 24.10 -0.30 3.54
N GLU A 199 22.93 -0.43 4.14
CA GLU A 199 22.69 -1.29 5.29
C GLU A 199 21.79 -2.45 4.89
N CYS A 200 22.17 -3.65 5.31
CA CYS A 200 21.51 -4.90 4.96
C CYS A 200 21.30 -5.71 6.24
N ASN A 201 20.21 -5.42 6.96
CA ASN A 201 19.92 -5.92 8.31
C ASN A 201 18.83 -7.00 8.36
N TRP A 202 18.41 -7.52 7.20
CA TRP A 202 17.48 -8.66 7.13
C TRP A 202 18.09 -9.95 7.69
N GLU A 203 17.22 -10.84 8.16
CA GLU A 203 17.54 -12.20 8.59
C GLU A 203 17.28 -13.22 7.47
N ASP A 204 16.19 -13.05 6.72
CA ASP A 204 15.78 -13.94 5.63
C ASP A 204 15.22 -13.12 4.46
N ALA A 205 15.94 -13.07 3.33
CA ALA A 205 15.52 -12.25 2.20
C ALA A 205 14.23 -12.74 1.50
N ALA A 206 13.83 -14.01 1.68
CA ALA A 206 12.61 -14.55 1.09
C ALA A 206 11.34 -14.07 1.82
N ILE A 207 11.46 -13.67 3.08
CA ILE A 207 10.34 -13.30 3.97
C ILE A 207 10.42 -11.81 4.35
N ASP A 208 11.61 -11.31 4.65
CA ASP A 208 11.78 -9.93 5.12
C ASP A 208 11.44 -8.93 4.00
N PRO A 209 10.63 -7.90 4.29
CA PRO A 209 10.15 -6.96 3.29
C PRO A 209 11.27 -6.04 2.79
N PHE A 210 11.17 -5.62 1.52
CA PHE A 210 12.07 -4.62 0.92
C PHE A 210 11.77 -3.21 1.46
N HIS A 211 12.11 -3.00 2.74
CA HIS A 211 11.77 -1.82 3.55
C HIS A 211 13.01 -1.29 4.30
N GLU A 212 13.00 -0.01 4.66
CA GLU A 212 14.15 0.70 5.26
C GLU A 212 14.69 0.07 6.56
N ASP A 213 13.83 -0.63 7.32
CA ASP A 213 14.21 -1.35 8.53
C ASP A 213 15.15 -2.53 8.24
N TYR A 214 15.02 -3.15 7.07
CA TYR A 214 15.74 -4.38 6.69
C TYR A 214 16.82 -4.12 5.65
N VAL A 215 16.59 -3.18 4.74
CA VAL A 215 17.56 -2.78 3.71
C VAL A 215 17.43 -1.30 3.42
N SER A 216 18.55 -0.57 3.35
CA SER A 216 18.51 0.86 3.02
C SER A 216 19.77 1.36 2.32
N LEU A 217 19.58 2.29 1.38
CA LEU A 217 20.62 3.16 0.85
C LEU A 217 20.64 4.44 1.69
N ASN A 218 21.74 4.65 2.38
CA ASN A 218 21.93 5.78 3.28
C ASN A 218 22.73 6.87 2.58
N ILE A 219 22.21 8.09 2.51
CA ILE A 219 22.82 9.24 1.83
C ILE A 219 23.19 10.32 2.83
N ASN A 220 24.45 10.72 2.86
CA ASN A 220 24.96 11.78 3.72
C ASN A 220 24.83 13.15 3.06
N ARG A 221 23.87 13.96 3.53
CA ARG A 221 23.62 15.33 3.03
C ARG A 221 24.72 16.32 3.42
N LYS A 222 25.55 16.00 4.43
CA LYS A 222 26.68 16.85 4.86
C LYS A 222 27.98 16.55 4.11
N HIS A 223 28.00 15.55 3.23
CA HIS A 223 29.17 15.28 2.40
C HIS A 223 29.38 16.41 1.36
N PRO A 224 30.63 16.85 1.08
CA PRO A 224 30.90 17.92 0.11
C PRO A 224 30.30 17.71 -1.29
N ASP A 225 30.22 16.45 -1.71
CA ASP A 225 29.72 16.04 -3.03
C ASP A 225 28.21 15.72 -3.04
N ALA A 226 27.50 15.87 -1.91
CA ALA A 226 26.06 15.59 -1.83
C ALA A 226 25.22 16.46 -2.79
N LYS A 227 25.72 17.65 -3.12
CA LYS A 227 25.13 18.55 -4.12
C LYS A 227 25.05 17.94 -5.53
N ASP A 228 25.98 17.04 -5.87
CA ASP A 228 26.08 16.44 -7.22
C ASP A 228 25.04 15.33 -7.44
N LEU A 229 24.47 14.80 -6.35
CA LEU A 229 23.31 13.91 -6.37
C LEU A 229 22.02 14.62 -6.79
N LYS A 230 21.97 15.97 -6.73
CA LYS A 230 20.79 16.79 -7.09
C LYS A 230 19.47 16.30 -6.47
N LEU A 231 19.52 15.89 -5.20
CA LEU A 231 18.41 15.26 -4.44
C LEU A 231 17.07 16.02 -4.49
N ASN A 232 17.08 17.31 -4.82
CA ASN A 232 15.90 18.19 -4.80
C ASN A 232 15.29 18.45 -6.19
N LYS A 233 15.75 17.79 -7.25
CA LYS A 233 15.29 18.03 -8.64
C LYS A 233 14.66 16.78 -9.25
N MET A 234 13.55 16.30 -8.68
CA MET A 234 12.68 15.38 -9.40
C MET A 234 11.95 16.14 -10.53
N PRO A 235 11.75 15.57 -11.72
CA PRO A 235 11.87 14.14 -12.06
C PRO A 235 13.26 13.67 -12.53
N GLU A 236 14.24 14.56 -12.73
CA GLU A 236 15.54 14.19 -13.32
C GLU A 236 16.53 13.66 -12.26
N VAL A 237 16.65 12.33 -12.19
CA VAL A 237 17.70 11.67 -11.39
C VAL A 237 19.08 11.98 -11.99
N SER A 238 19.99 12.54 -11.17
CA SER A 238 21.32 12.92 -11.65
C SER A 238 22.12 11.69 -12.11
N PRO A 239 23.04 11.82 -13.10
CA PRO A 239 23.89 10.70 -13.50
C PRO A 239 24.65 10.07 -12.33
N MET A 240 25.09 10.89 -11.36
CA MET A 240 25.75 10.40 -10.16
C MET A 240 24.79 9.60 -9.27
N MET A 241 23.55 10.07 -9.11
CA MET A 241 22.54 9.36 -8.35
C MET A 241 22.19 8.01 -9.00
N LYS A 242 22.11 7.93 -10.34
CA LYS A 242 21.95 6.65 -11.05
C LYS A 242 23.08 5.68 -10.71
N GLN A 243 24.34 6.13 -10.72
CA GLN A 243 25.49 5.31 -10.34
C GLN A 243 25.44 4.84 -8.88
N VAL A 244 25.00 5.70 -7.95
CA VAL A 244 24.82 5.36 -6.54
C VAL A 244 23.75 4.28 -6.38
N ILE A 245 22.57 4.46 -6.99
CA ILE A 245 21.47 3.49 -6.95
C ILE A 245 21.92 2.15 -7.55
N SER A 246 22.58 2.16 -8.71
CA SER A 246 23.09 0.93 -9.34
C SER A 246 24.11 0.21 -8.46
N SER A 247 25.00 0.94 -7.80
CA SER A 247 26.02 0.35 -6.91
C SER A 247 25.38 -0.22 -5.64
N ALA A 248 24.35 0.44 -5.12
CA ALA A 248 23.59 -0.03 -3.97
C ALA A 248 22.82 -1.31 -4.31
N LEU A 249 22.06 -1.32 -5.40
CA LEU A 249 21.36 -2.50 -5.92
C LEU A 249 22.33 -3.66 -6.15
N PHE A 250 23.48 -3.40 -6.77
CA PHE A 250 24.51 -4.42 -6.97
C PHE A 250 24.98 -5.05 -5.66
N THR A 251 25.20 -4.24 -4.62
CA THR A 251 25.61 -4.71 -3.30
C THR A 251 24.53 -5.57 -2.65
N ILE A 252 23.26 -5.13 -2.72
CA ILE A 252 22.11 -5.87 -2.17
C ILE A 252 21.93 -7.19 -2.93
N SER A 253 21.95 -7.15 -4.26
CA SER A 253 21.85 -8.35 -5.10
C SER A 253 22.94 -9.36 -4.80
N LEU A 254 24.19 -8.92 -4.59
CA LEU A 254 25.27 -9.84 -4.20
C LEU A 254 24.98 -10.51 -2.85
N LYS A 255 24.49 -9.77 -1.85
CA LYS A 255 24.15 -10.37 -0.55
C LYS A 255 23.01 -11.37 -0.68
N VAL A 256 21.96 -11.05 -1.42
CA VAL A 256 20.86 -12.00 -1.71
C VAL A 256 21.37 -13.23 -2.45
N LEU A 257 22.28 -13.05 -3.43
CA LEU A 257 22.87 -14.17 -4.18
C LEU A 257 23.79 -15.08 -3.35
N HIS A 258 24.31 -14.58 -2.23
CA HIS A 258 25.03 -15.39 -1.26
C HIS A 258 24.09 -16.28 -0.44
N GLU A 259 22.84 -15.87 -0.25
CA GLU A 259 21.80 -16.61 0.49
C GLU A 259 21.04 -17.57 -0.43
N TYR A 260 20.66 -17.10 -1.61
CA TYR A 260 19.91 -17.84 -2.63
C TYR A 260 20.72 -17.83 -3.92
N ASN A 261 21.17 -18.99 -4.38
CA ASN A 261 21.92 -19.04 -5.63
C ASN A 261 21.04 -18.55 -6.82
N SER A 262 21.65 -18.29 -7.96
CA SER A 262 20.97 -17.72 -9.13
C SER A 262 19.88 -18.60 -9.74
N GLU A 263 19.88 -19.89 -9.48
CA GLU A 263 18.83 -20.81 -9.91
C GLU A 263 17.64 -20.76 -8.93
N GLN A 264 17.92 -20.68 -7.63
CA GLN A 264 16.89 -20.53 -6.59
C GLN A 264 16.07 -19.24 -6.78
N LEU A 265 16.73 -18.12 -7.07
CA LEU A 265 16.04 -16.84 -7.31
C LEU A 265 15.05 -16.85 -8.48
N LYS A 266 15.14 -17.83 -9.39
CA LYS A 266 14.27 -17.96 -10.56
C LYS A 266 13.14 -18.97 -10.38
N ILE A 267 13.26 -19.84 -9.39
CA ILE A 267 12.40 -21.03 -9.24
C ILE A 267 11.61 -20.96 -7.92
N GLU A 268 12.16 -20.34 -6.90
CA GLU A 268 11.50 -20.18 -5.61
C GLU A 268 10.42 -19.10 -5.68
N ASP A 269 9.28 -19.43 -5.06
CA ASP A 269 8.16 -18.52 -4.88
C ASP A 269 8.43 -17.74 -3.58
N PHE A 270 8.85 -16.48 -3.71
CA PHE A 270 9.16 -15.60 -2.58
C PHE A 270 7.91 -14.83 -2.15
N ASP A 271 7.84 -14.47 -0.86
CA ASP A 271 6.74 -13.63 -0.37
C ASP A 271 6.70 -12.32 -1.18
N GLU A 272 5.51 -11.94 -1.63
CA GLU A 272 5.31 -10.72 -2.41
C GLU A 272 5.78 -9.49 -1.60
N GLY A 273 6.66 -8.68 -2.20
CA GLY A 273 7.26 -7.51 -1.52
C GLY A 273 8.45 -7.83 -0.61
N SER A 274 8.90 -9.09 -0.53
CA SER A 274 10.16 -9.47 0.10
C SER A 274 11.38 -8.92 -0.63
N ILE A 275 12.53 -8.92 0.04
CA ILE A 275 13.80 -8.49 -0.54
C ILE A 275 14.20 -9.37 -1.73
N ALA A 276 14.02 -10.69 -1.64
CA ALA A 276 14.32 -11.63 -2.73
C ALA A 276 13.39 -11.41 -3.93
N SER A 277 12.09 -11.20 -3.69
CA SER A 277 11.12 -10.85 -4.74
C SER A 277 11.52 -9.55 -5.46
N ALA A 278 11.85 -8.49 -4.70
CA ALA A 278 12.30 -7.22 -5.26
C ALA A 278 13.59 -7.35 -6.08
N ILE A 279 14.59 -8.10 -5.59
CA ILE A 279 15.85 -8.32 -6.30
C ILE A 279 15.67 -9.21 -7.54
N SER A 280 14.78 -10.21 -7.47
CA SER A 280 14.43 -11.02 -8.64
C SER A 280 13.87 -10.12 -9.75
N TYR A 281 12.95 -9.21 -9.44
CA TYR A 281 12.42 -8.24 -10.39
C TYR A 281 13.49 -7.34 -11.06
N PHE A 282 14.49 -6.88 -10.30
CA PHE A 282 15.59 -6.08 -10.87
C PHE A 282 16.56 -6.89 -11.73
N THR A 283 16.61 -8.21 -11.56
CA THR A 283 17.57 -9.09 -12.24
C THR A 283 16.94 -9.94 -13.36
N GLU A 284 15.61 -10.12 -13.35
CA GLU A 284 14.84 -10.93 -14.30
C GLU A 284 15.03 -10.47 -15.75
N ASN A 285 15.03 -9.15 -15.98
CA ASN A 285 15.19 -8.56 -17.31
C ASN A 285 16.65 -8.50 -17.79
N VAL A 286 17.59 -9.01 -17.00
CA VAL A 286 19.00 -9.02 -17.39
C VAL A 286 19.42 -10.43 -17.77
N GLU A 287 19.25 -10.77 -19.05
CA GLU A 287 19.66 -12.05 -19.63
C GLU A 287 21.12 -12.40 -19.24
N GLY A 288 21.31 -13.58 -18.62
CA GLY A 288 22.65 -14.11 -18.27
C GLY A 288 23.40 -13.38 -17.15
N SER A 289 22.77 -12.40 -16.49
CA SER A 289 23.43 -11.45 -15.58
C SER A 289 23.97 -12.00 -14.28
N VAL A 290 23.36 -13.07 -13.78
CA VAL A 290 23.71 -13.69 -12.51
C VAL A 290 24.87 -14.68 -12.61
N SER A 291 25.48 -14.81 -13.79
CA SER A 291 26.61 -15.72 -14.03
C SER A 291 27.97 -15.14 -13.63
N SER A 292 28.09 -13.81 -13.53
CA SER A 292 29.30 -13.16 -13.00
C SER A 292 29.00 -11.79 -12.38
N PRO A 293 29.80 -11.31 -11.41
CA PRO A 293 29.65 -9.98 -10.83
C PRO A 293 29.69 -8.84 -11.86
N GLU A 294 30.48 -8.97 -12.92
CA GLU A 294 30.60 -7.96 -13.98
C GLU A 294 29.31 -7.86 -14.81
N LEU A 295 28.70 -8.99 -15.14
CA LEU A 295 27.45 -9.03 -15.89
C LEU A 295 26.27 -8.54 -15.04
N LEU A 296 26.26 -8.87 -13.73
CA LEU A 296 25.27 -8.37 -12.79
C LEU A 296 25.35 -6.85 -12.66
N SER A 297 26.56 -6.32 -12.45
CA SER A 297 26.81 -4.88 -12.34
C SER A 297 26.37 -4.13 -13.60
N LYS A 298 26.76 -4.62 -14.78
CA LYS A 298 26.37 -4.03 -16.07
C LYS A 298 24.85 -4.09 -16.28
N GLY A 299 24.24 -5.20 -15.87
CA GLY A 299 22.80 -5.43 -15.93
C GLY A 299 21.98 -4.44 -15.14
N ILE A 300 22.30 -4.35 -13.85
CA ILE A 300 21.66 -3.42 -12.92
C ILE A 300 21.82 -1.99 -13.41
N LEU A 301 23.01 -1.61 -13.89
CA LEU A 301 23.24 -0.27 -14.44
C LEU A 301 22.34 0.02 -15.65
N LYS A 302 22.21 -0.94 -16.57
CA LYS A 302 21.32 -0.83 -17.73
C LYS A 302 19.86 -0.67 -17.28
N SER A 303 19.38 -1.54 -16.39
CA SER A 303 17.99 -1.50 -15.88
C SER A 303 17.66 -0.18 -15.19
N VAL A 304 18.56 0.30 -14.31
CA VAL A 304 18.40 1.60 -13.63
C VAL A 304 18.37 2.75 -14.63
N THR A 305 19.24 2.72 -15.64
CA THR A 305 19.30 3.80 -16.63
C THR A 305 18.01 3.86 -17.46
N GLU A 306 17.54 2.72 -17.96
CA GLU A 306 16.30 2.62 -18.75
C GLU A 306 15.07 3.10 -17.96
N ARG A 307 14.99 2.77 -16.67
CA ARG A 307 13.89 3.20 -15.78
C ARG A 307 13.85 4.71 -15.51
N PHE A 308 14.98 5.41 -15.62
CA PHE A 308 15.08 6.86 -15.38
C PHE A 308 15.24 7.68 -16.67
N GLU A 309 15.17 7.06 -17.85
CA GLU A 309 15.23 7.72 -19.17
C GLU A 309 13.99 7.48 -20.03
N GLY A 310 13.02 6.70 -19.51
CA GLY A 310 11.69 6.50 -20.08
C GLY A 310 10.73 7.64 -19.78
#